data_AF-A0A9Q1QZT4-F1
#
_entry.id   AF-A0A9Q1QZT4-F1
#
_cell.length_a   1.000
_cell.length_b   1.000
_cell.length_c   1.000
_cell.angle_alpha   90.00
_cell.angle_beta   90.00
_cell.angle_gamma   90.00
#
_symmetry.space_group_name_H-M   'P 1'
#
loop_
_entity.id
_entity.type
_entity.pdbx_description
1 polymer ?
#
loop_
_entity_poly.entity_id
_entity_poly.type
_entity_poly.pdbx_seq_one_letter_code
_entity_poly.pdbx_strand_id
1 'polypeptide(L)'
;MSSSENPEIVERVFKEEEEKEDKKDEENGGFLKKVKGFVQDIGEKIEETIGFGKPTADVAAIHIPRINLKTAEIVVDVLVKNPNPIPIPLIDINYLIESDGRKLLSGLIPDAGTIHAHGSQTVKIPVNLVYDDIKTTYHDIKPGSIIPYKIKVDLIVDVPVFGRITIPLEKTGEIPIPYKPDIDLEKIHFERFSFEETVAVLKLKLENKNDFDLGLNSVDYDLTLSDVNIGGAELEKSAKLEKNGISYIDLPITFMPKDFGSALWDMIRGRGTGYSMKGHINVDTPFGPMKLPISKEGGTTRLKKNKEDGGDDDEDED
;
A
#
# COMPACT_ATOMS: atom_id res chain seq x y z
N MET A 1 34.09 -51.45 -31.52
CA MET A 1 32.62 -51.50 -31.74
C MET A 1 32.05 -50.20 -31.19
N SER A 2 31.13 -49.53 -31.89
CA SER A 2 30.46 -48.26 -31.50
C SER A 2 31.41 -47.06 -31.27
N SER A 3 31.25 -45.82 -31.75
CA SER A 3 30.12 -44.95 -32.15
C SER A 3 29.09 -44.67 -31.04
N SER A 4 28.68 -43.43 -30.72
CA SER A 4 29.12 -42.05 -31.08
C SER A 4 28.34 -41.05 -30.15
N GLU A 5 28.19 -39.72 -30.30
CA GLU A 5 28.51 -38.71 -31.33
C GLU A 5 28.48 -37.28 -30.71
N ASN A 6 29.27 -36.30 -31.21
CA ASN A 6 29.19 -34.84 -30.92
C ASN A 6 30.20 -34.08 -31.85
N PRO A 7 30.15 -32.74 -32.09
CA PRO A 7 29.18 -31.73 -31.61
C PRO A 7 28.67 -30.69 -32.68
N GLU A 8 27.86 -29.74 -32.20
CA GLU A 8 27.75 -28.30 -32.57
C GLU A 8 27.47 -27.80 -34.02
N ILE A 9 26.25 -27.24 -34.18
CA ILE A 9 25.89 -25.84 -34.55
C ILE A 9 26.83 -25.05 -35.52
N VAL A 10 26.28 -24.53 -36.63
CA VAL A 10 26.23 -23.08 -37.02
C VAL A 10 25.45 -22.87 -38.34
N GLU A 11 24.72 -21.75 -38.40
CA GLU A 11 23.94 -21.09 -39.46
C GLU A 11 24.15 -21.45 -40.96
N ARG A 12 23.07 -21.30 -41.75
CA ARG A 12 23.18 -20.57 -43.03
C ARG A 12 21.90 -19.88 -43.51
N VAL A 13 22.14 -18.74 -44.17
CA VAL A 13 21.23 -17.70 -44.65
C VAL A 13 20.29 -18.19 -45.78
N PHE A 14 19.13 -17.51 -45.89
CA PHE A 14 18.17 -17.57 -46.99
C PHE A 14 18.79 -17.64 -48.39
N LYS A 15 18.13 -18.39 -49.28
CA LYS A 15 18.05 -18.05 -50.70
C LYS A 15 16.73 -18.54 -51.29
N GLU A 16 15.98 -17.63 -51.90
CA GLU A 16 14.82 -17.96 -52.73
C GLU A 16 15.30 -18.25 -54.16
N GLU A 17 14.68 -19.23 -54.82
CA GLU A 17 14.70 -19.41 -56.28
C GLU A 17 13.42 -20.19 -56.65
N GLU A 18 12.70 -19.72 -57.68
CA GLU A 18 11.28 -20.03 -57.87
C GLU A 18 10.97 -21.26 -58.75
N GLU A 19 9.82 -21.87 -58.43
CA GLU A 19 8.92 -22.65 -59.30
C GLU A 19 9.45 -23.75 -60.25
N LYS A 20 8.89 -24.95 -60.04
CA LYS A 20 7.97 -25.53 -61.03
C LYS A 20 6.93 -26.45 -60.38
N GLU A 21 5.65 -26.22 -60.70
CA GLU A 21 4.59 -27.18 -60.41
C GLU A 21 4.77 -28.45 -61.22
N ASP A 22 4.37 -29.60 -60.66
CA ASP A 22 3.64 -30.60 -61.44
C ASP A 22 2.57 -31.27 -60.56
N LYS A 23 1.44 -31.67 -61.14
CA LYS A 23 0.13 -31.59 -60.45
C LYS A 23 -0.48 -32.91 -59.98
N LYS A 24 -1.08 -32.86 -58.77
CA LYS A 24 -2.34 -33.50 -58.26
C LYS A 24 -2.28 -33.63 -56.73
N ASP A 25 -3.35 -33.47 -55.96
CA ASP A 25 -4.78 -33.40 -56.32
C ASP A 25 -5.43 -32.01 -56.07
N GLU A 26 -5.96 -31.39 -57.13
CA GLU A 26 -6.77 -30.17 -57.05
C GLU A 26 -8.27 -30.52 -56.93
N GLU A 27 -8.84 -30.59 -55.71
CA GLU A 27 -10.30 -30.54 -55.57
C GLU A 27 -10.79 -29.88 -54.25
N ASN A 28 -10.23 -30.24 -53.09
CA ASN A 28 -10.64 -29.66 -51.80
C ASN A 28 -10.25 -28.18 -51.60
N GLY A 29 -9.21 -27.68 -52.29
CA GLY A 29 -8.74 -26.30 -52.16
C GLY A 29 -9.80 -25.27 -52.58
N GLY A 30 -10.59 -25.55 -53.62
CA GLY A 30 -11.64 -24.67 -54.11
C GLY A 30 -12.79 -24.50 -53.12
N PHE A 31 -13.20 -25.57 -52.45
CA PHE A 31 -14.25 -25.52 -51.44
C PHE A 31 -13.78 -24.82 -50.15
N LEU A 32 -12.59 -25.15 -49.63
CA LEU A 32 -12.07 -24.50 -48.42
C LEU A 32 -11.79 -23.01 -48.62
N LYS A 33 -11.26 -22.61 -49.79
CA LYS A 33 -11.05 -21.20 -50.13
C LYS A 33 -12.38 -20.44 -50.30
N LYS A 34 -13.41 -21.08 -50.89
CA LYS A 34 -14.77 -20.51 -50.94
C LYS A 34 -15.42 -20.42 -49.56
N VAL A 35 -15.30 -21.43 -48.70
CA VAL A 35 -15.87 -21.40 -47.34
C VAL A 35 -15.18 -20.34 -46.49
N LYS A 36 -13.84 -20.23 -46.54
CA LYS A 36 -13.12 -19.13 -45.86
C LYS A 36 -13.57 -17.77 -46.38
N GLY A 37 -13.68 -17.60 -47.70
CA GLY A 37 -14.23 -16.39 -48.31
C GLY A 37 -15.65 -16.09 -47.83
N PHE A 38 -16.57 -17.06 -47.86
CA PHE A 38 -17.94 -16.91 -47.40
C PHE A 38 -18.06 -16.58 -45.90
N VAL A 39 -17.26 -17.21 -45.04
CA VAL A 39 -17.24 -16.89 -43.59
C VAL A 39 -16.73 -15.48 -43.36
N GLN A 40 -15.76 -15.01 -44.15
CA GLN A 40 -15.22 -13.66 -44.06
C GLN A 40 -16.19 -12.61 -44.63
N ASP A 41 -16.75 -12.84 -45.82
CA ASP A 41 -17.84 -12.05 -46.43
C ASP A 41 -19.06 -11.93 -45.50
N ILE A 42 -19.45 -13.02 -44.84
CA ILE A 42 -20.57 -13.05 -43.91
C ILE A 42 -20.21 -12.37 -42.60
N GLY A 43 -18.98 -12.51 -42.10
CA GLY A 43 -18.48 -11.75 -40.95
C GLY A 43 -18.56 -10.24 -41.19
N GLU A 44 -17.90 -9.76 -42.23
CA GLU A 44 -17.87 -8.34 -42.62
C GLU A 44 -19.29 -7.80 -42.90
N LYS A 45 -20.16 -8.56 -43.58
CA LYS A 45 -21.56 -8.14 -43.81
C LYS A 45 -22.44 -8.21 -42.57
N ILE A 46 -22.17 -9.10 -41.61
CA ILE A 46 -22.87 -9.10 -40.32
C ILE A 46 -22.41 -7.92 -39.47
N GLU A 47 -21.12 -7.57 -39.46
CA GLU A 47 -20.60 -6.36 -38.80
C GLU A 47 -21.23 -5.08 -39.36
N GLU A 48 -21.46 -4.97 -40.68
CA GLU A 48 -22.17 -3.83 -41.27
C GLU A 48 -23.70 -3.85 -41.05
N THR A 49 -24.34 -5.03 -41.05
CA THR A 49 -25.82 -5.15 -41.05
C THR A 49 -26.42 -5.28 -39.64
N ILE A 50 -25.65 -5.76 -38.66
CA ILE A 50 -26.05 -5.91 -37.27
C ILE A 50 -24.94 -5.30 -36.42
N GLY A 51 -25.26 -4.31 -35.57
CA GLY A 51 -24.28 -3.49 -34.85
C GLY A 51 -23.45 -4.23 -33.79
N PHE A 52 -22.59 -5.15 -34.22
CA PHE A 52 -21.63 -5.88 -33.41
C PHE A 52 -20.32 -5.09 -33.32
N GLY A 53 -20.13 -4.40 -32.20
CA GLY A 53 -18.88 -3.72 -31.86
C GLY A 53 -17.99 -4.56 -30.94
N LYS A 54 -16.73 -4.17 -30.87
CA LYS A 54 -15.83 -4.65 -29.80
C LYS A 54 -16.25 -4.01 -28.48
N PRO A 55 -16.39 -4.78 -27.37
CA PRO A 55 -16.59 -4.21 -26.05
C PRO A 55 -15.45 -3.26 -25.67
N THR A 56 -15.77 -2.27 -24.84
CA THR A 56 -14.80 -1.28 -24.35
C THR A 56 -14.77 -1.31 -22.83
N ALA A 57 -13.64 -0.93 -22.24
CA ALA A 57 -13.50 -0.83 -20.78
C ALA A 57 -12.64 0.38 -20.41
N ASP A 58 -12.84 0.92 -19.21
CA ASP A 58 -12.00 1.97 -18.61
C ASP A 58 -11.97 1.80 -17.08
N VAL A 59 -10.89 2.26 -16.46
CA VAL A 59 -10.73 2.31 -15.00
C VAL A 59 -11.43 3.55 -14.46
N ALA A 60 -12.69 3.35 -14.05
CA ALA A 60 -13.61 4.39 -13.64
C ALA A 60 -13.29 4.95 -12.24
N ALA A 61 -12.85 4.10 -11.30
CA ALA A 61 -12.37 4.52 -9.99
C ALA A 61 -11.34 3.55 -9.41
N ILE A 62 -10.57 4.04 -8.44
CA ILE A 62 -9.72 3.22 -7.56
C ILE A 62 -10.08 3.63 -6.13
N HIS A 63 -10.38 2.65 -5.29
CA HIS A 63 -10.71 2.84 -3.88
C HIS A 63 -9.68 2.13 -3.01
N ILE A 64 -9.42 2.65 -1.82
CA ILE A 64 -8.63 1.99 -0.78
C ILE A 64 -9.55 1.81 0.44
N PRO A 65 -10.34 0.71 0.52
CA PRO A 65 -11.26 0.52 1.65
C PRO A 65 -10.56 0.42 3.01
N ARG A 66 -9.27 0.03 3.04
CA ARG A 66 -8.50 -0.13 4.27
C ARG A 66 -7.00 -0.05 3.99
N ILE A 67 -6.26 0.62 4.86
CA ILE A 67 -4.81 0.69 4.84
C ILE A 67 -4.23 0.70 6.25
N ASN A 68 -3.09 0.04 6.46
CA ASN A 68 -2.40 -0.10 7.75
C ASN A 68 -0.91 -0.44 7.53
N LEU A 69 -0.12 -0.62 8.60
CA LEU A 69 1.33 -0.92 8.51
C LEU A 69 1.69 -2.26 7.81
N LYS A 70 0.73 -3.19 7.66
CA LYS A 70 0.94 -4.52 7.08
C LYS A 70 0.36 -4.68 5.68
N THR A 71 -0.83 -4.11 5.44
CA THR A 71 -1.54 -4.24 4.16
C THR A 71 -2.23 -2.97 3.69
N ALA A 72 -2.40 -2.85 2.38
CA ALA A 72 -3.41 -2.00 1.76
C ALA A 72 -4.40 -2.87 0.96
N GLU A 73 -5.68 -2.76 1.32
CA GLU A 73 -6.79 -3.33 0.56
C GLU A 73 -7.22 -2.27 -0.47
N ILE A 74 -7.19 -2.62 -1.75
CA ILE A 74 -7.47 -1.75 -2.89
C ILE A 74 -8.59 -2.41 -3.72
N VAL A 75 -9.52 -1.62 -4.25
CA VAL A 75 -10.53 -2.09 -5.21
C VAL A 75 -10.47 -1.20 -6.45
N VAL A 76 -10.20 -1.81 -7.60
CA VAL A 76 -10.23 -1.14 -8.90
C VAL A 76 -11.60 -1.38 -9.52
N ASP A 77 -12.33 -0.30 -9.81
CA ASP A 77 -13.64 -0.31 -10.44
C ASP A 77 -13.46 -0.09 -11.95
N VAL A 78 -13.63 -1.17 -12.72
CA VAL A 78 -13.48 -1.18 -14.18
C VAL A 78 -14.86 -1.19 -14.83
N LEU A 79 -15.21 -0.11 -15.53
CA LEU A 79 -16.48 0.01 -16.23
C LEU A 79 -16.36 -0.62 -17.62
N VAL A 80 -16.94 -1.80 -17.79
CA VAL A 80 -16.99 -2.51 -19.08
C VAL A 80 -18.33 -2.22 -19.77
N LYS A 81 -18.29 -1.93 -21.06
CA LYS A 81 -19.45 -1.59 -21.90
C LYS A 81 -19.56 -2.58 -23.06
N ASN A 82 -20.71 -3.22 -23.18
CA ASN A 82 -21.05 -4.14 -24.25
C ASN A 82 -21.96 -3.41 -25.27
N PRO A 83 -21.47 -3.09 -26.49
CA PRO A 83 -22.31 -2.49 -27.53
C PRO A 83 -23.31 -3.48 -28.15
N ASN A 84 -23.15 -4.79 -27.93
CA ASN A 84 -23.79 -5.83 -28.73
C ASN A 84 -25.18 -6.23 -28.20
N PRO A 85 -26.11 -6.66 -29.08
CA PRO A 85 -27.47 -7.08 -28.71
C PRO A 85 -27.56 -8.40 -27.92
N ILE A 86 -26.42 -9.00 -27.55
CA ILE A 86 -26.32 -10.26 -26.81
C ILE A 86 -25.25 -10.16 -25.71
N PRO A 87 -25.34 -10.95 -24.63
CA PRO A 87 -24.36 -10.92 -23.54
C PRO A 87 -22.97 -11.42 -23.97
N ILE A 88 -21.93 -10.94 -23.28
CA ILE A 88 -20.52 -11.30 -23.48
C ILE A 88 -19.98 -11.93 -22.19
N PRO A 89 -19.54 -13.20 -22.19
CA PRO A 89 -18.81 -13.78 -21.07
C PRO A 89 -17.47 -13.06 -20.82
N LEU A 90 -17.20 -12.74 -19.55
CA LEU A 90 -15.91 -12.23 -19.07
C LEU A 90 -15.17 -13.39 -18.41
N ILE A 91 -14.32 -14.04 -19.21
CA ILE A 91 -13.74 -15.35 -18.91
C ILE A 91 -12.69 -15.25 -17.81
N ASP A 92 -11.72 -14.37 -17.99
CA ASP A 92 -10.53 -14.26 -17.16
C ASP A 92 -10.16 -12.78 -16.99
N ILE A 93 -9.73 -12.39 -15.78
CA ILE A 93 -9.09 -11.09 -15.53
C ILE A 93 -7.68 -11.36 -15.03
N ASN A 94 -6.67 -11.08 -15.87
CA ASN A 94 -5.29 -11.03 -15.39
C ASN A 94 -5.00 -9.60 -14.92
N TYR A 95 -4.26 -9.46 -13.82
CA TYR A 95 -3.83 -8.14 -13.34
C TYR A 95 -2.41 -8.18 -12.78
N LEU A 96 -1.70 -7.08 -12.95
CA LEU A 96 -0.31 -6.88 -12.55
C LEU A 96 -0.17 -5.47 -11.98
N ILE A 97 0.38 -5.35 -10.76
CA ILE A 97 0.83 -4.07 -10.21
C ILE A 97 2.35 -4.02 -10.30
N GLU A 98 2.87 -3.00 -10.99
CA GLU A 98 4.30 -2.71 -11.11
C GLU A 98 4.66 -1.34 -10.52
N SER A 99 5.90 -1.17 -10.08
CA SER A 99 6.47 0.08 -9.57
C SER A 99 7.90 0.23 -10.08
N ASP A 100 8.15 1.24 -10.91
CA ASP A 100 9.37 1.41 -11.75
C ASP A 100 9.82 0.11 -12.46
N GLY A 101 8.86 -0.65 -12.99
CA GLY A 101 9.11 -1.94 -13.65
C GLY A 101 9.33 -3.14 -12.71
N ARG A 102 9.41 -2.93 -11.39
CA ARG A 102 9.39 -4.00 -10.38
C ARG A 102 7.98 -4.56 -10.27
N LYS A 103 7.80 -5.88 -10.36
CA LYS A 103 6.51 -6.54 -10.13
C LYS A 103 6.21 -6.61 -8.63
N LEU A 104 5.26 -5.80 -8.15
CA LEU A 104 4.82 -5.83 -6.75
C LEU A 104 3.85 -6.99 -6.49
N LEU A 105 2.89 -7.21 -7.39
CA LEU A 105 1.86 -8.24 -7.24
C LEU A 105 1.25 -8.60 -8.61
N SER A 106 0.76 -9.83 -8.77
CA SER A 106 -0.15 -10.18 -9.88
C SER A 106 -1.18 -11.22 -9.44
N GLY A 107 -2.33 -11.26 -10.10
CA GLY A 107 -3.30 -12.33 -9.94
C GLY A 107 -4.11 -12.61 -11.20
N LEU A 108 -4.95 -13.64 -11.10
CA LEU A 108 -5.94 -14.07 -12.08
C LEU A 108 -7.28 -14.25 -11.37
N ILE A 109 -8.35 -13.64 -11.90
CA ILE A 109 -9.73 -13.92 -11.50
C ILE A 109 -10.39 -14.71 -12.64
N PRO A 110 -10.58 -16.04 -12.51
CA PRO A 110 -11.30 -16.84 -13.49
C PRO A 110 -12.82 -16.73 -13.29
N ASP A 111 -13.58 -16.94 -14.36
CA ASP A 111 -15.04 -16.82 -14.45
C ASP A 111 -15.58 -15.56 -13.79
N ALA A 112 -15.13 -14.40 -14.27
CA ALA A 112 -15.56 -13.09 -13.78
C ALA A 112 -16.95 -12.66 -14.29
N GLY A 113 -17.76 -13.60 -14.79
CA GLY A 113 -19.19 -13.46 -15.05
C GLY A 113 -19.54 -13.13 -16.50
N THR A 114 -20.59 -12.31 -16.70
CA THR A 114 -21.14 -12.02 -18.03
C THR A 114 -21.69 -10.61 -18.10
N ILE A 115 -21.26 -9.86 -19.12
CA ILE A 115 -21.65 -8.49 -19.39
C ILE A 115 -22.93 -8.49 -20.22
N HIS A 116 -23.98 -7.85 -19.73
CA HIS A 116 -25.32 -7.89 -20.31
C HIS A 116 -25.40 -7.24 -21.72
N ALA A 117 -26.38 -7.66 -22.53
CA ALA A 117 -26.65 -7.11 -23.86
C ALA A 117 -26.94 -5.59 -23.81
N HIS A 118 -26.33 -4.81 -24.72
CA HIS A 118 -26.32 -3.33 -24.72
C HIS A 118 -25.98 -2.70 -23.35
N GLY A 119 -25.31 -3.46 -22.47
CA GLY A 119 -25.15 -3.16 -21.06
C GLY A 119 -23.86 -2.41 -20.74
N SER A 120 -23.82 -1.87 -19.53
CA SER A 120 -22.60 -1.39 -18.87
C SER A 120 -22.53 -1.99 -17.47
N GLN A 121 -21.37 -2.49 -17.07
CA GLN A 121 -21.16 -3.19 -15.81
C GLN A 121 -19.82 -2.79 -15.19
N THR A 122 -19.86 -2.36 -13.93
CA THR A 122 -18.63 -2.13 -13.15
C THR A 122 -18.16 -3.45 -12.56
N VAL A 123 -17.02 -3.93 -13.07
CA VAL A 123 -16.30 -5.09 -12.56
C VAL A 123 -15.37 -4.59 -11.45
N LYS A 124 -15.42 -5.23 -10.28
CA LYS A 124 -14.58 -4.88 -9.12
C LYS A 124 -13.43 -5.86 -9.02
N ILE A 125 -12.20 -5.35 -9.11
CA ILE A 125 -10.97 -6.14 -8.99
C ILE A 125 -10.37 -5.85 -7.60
N PRO A 126 -10.52 -6.76 -6.62
CA PRO A 126 -9.91 -6.61 -5.31
C PRO A 126 -8.43 -6.95 -5.37
N VAL A 127 -7.59 -6.10 -4.78
CA VAL A 127 -6.15 -6.32 -4.63
C VAL A 127 -5.76 -6.08 -3.19
N ASN A 128 -5.15 -7.07 -2.55
CA ASN A 128 -4.56 -6.95 -1.22
C ASN A 128 -3.05 -6.88 -1.34
N LEU A 129 -2.47 -5.71 -1.12
CA LEU A 129 -1.03 -5.49 -1.18
C LEU A 129 -0.41 -5.73 0.20
N VAL A 130 0.49 -6.71 0.31
CA VAL A 130 1.21 -7.02 1.55
C VAL A 130 2.55 -6.28 1.55
N TYR A 131 2.74 -5.38 2.51
CA TYR A 131 3.94 -4.54 2.54
C TYR A 131 5.21 -5.31 2.92
N ASP A 132 5.09 -6.36 3.74
CA ASP A 132 6.25 -7.17 4.15
C ASP A 132 6.91 -7.86 2.95
N ASP A 133 6.12 -8.47 2.06
CA ASP A 133 6.58 -9.08 0.80
C ASP A 133 7.36 -8.08 -0.08
N ILE A 134 6.87 -6.84 -0.18
CA ILE A 134 7.55 -5.76 -0.92
C ILE A 134 8.88 -5.41 -0.27
N LYS A 135 8.92 -5.13 1.04
CA LYS A 135 10.13 -4.73 1.78
C LYS A 135 11.20 -5.84 1.78
N THR A 136 10.79 -7.11 1.80
CA THR A 136 11.71 -8.25 1.70
C THR A 136 12.23 -8.48 0.30
N THR A 137 11.46 -8.13 -0.74
CA THR A 137 11.88 -8.32 -2.15
C THR A 137 12.69 -7.13 -2.69
N TYR A 138 12.39 -5.91 -2.23
CA TYR A 138 12.90 -4.65 -2.78
C TYR A 138 13.42 -3.73 -1.67
N HIS A 139 14.69 -3.93 -1.28
CA HIS A 139 15.30 -3.24 -0.13
C HIS A 139 15.51 -1.72 -0.32
N ASP A 140 15.39 -1.20 -1.54
CA ASP A 140 15.42 0.23 -1.83
C ASP A 140 14.08 0.93 -1.54
N ILE A 141 12.98 0.15 -1.51
CA ILE A 141 11.64 0.61 -1.13
C ILE A 141 11.55 0.68 0.40
N LYS A 142 11.43 1.90 0.94
CA LYS A 142 11.54 2.17 2.39
C LYS A 142 10.17 2.32 3.05
N PRO A 143 10.00 1.85 4.31
CA PRO A 143 8.90 2.30 5.16
C PRO A 143 8.90 3.83 5.26
N GLY A 144 7.72 4.43 5.12
CA GLY A 144 7.50 5.88 5.12
C GLY A 144 7.32 6.49 3.73
N SER A 145 7.89 5.89 2.67
CA SER A 145 7.85 6.49 1.33
C SER A 145 6.50 6.32 0.64
N ILE A 146 6.21 7.24 -0.27
CA ILE A 146 5.22 7.07 -1.34
C ILE A 146 5.95 6.50 -2.56
N ILE A 147 5.42 5.44 -3.16
CA ILE A 147 5.94 4.89 -4.42
C ILE A 147 4.94 5.07 -5.57
N PRO A 148 5.41 5.35 -6.79
CA PRO A 148 4.57 5.32 -7.97
C PRO A 148 4.18 3.87 -8.27
N TYR A 149 2.95 3.65 -8.71
CA TYR A 149 2.50 2.36 -9.23
C TYR A 149 1.93 2.51 -10.64
N LYS A 150 1.90 1.39 -11.35
CA LYS A 150 1.01 1.17 -12.49
C LYS A 150 0.29 -0.16 -12.32
N ILE A 151 -1.04 -0.11 -12.42
CA ILE A 151 -1.89 -1.30 -12.53
C ILE A 151 -2.11 -1.56 -14.02
N LYS A 152 -1.82 -2.79 -14.45
CA LYS A 152 -2.24 -3.35 -15.73
C LYS A 152 -3.36 -4.35 -15.47
N VAL A 153 -4.41 -4.31 -16.28
CA VAL A 153 -5.53 -5.26 -16.25
C VAL A 153 -5.81 -5.74 -17.66
N ASP A 154 -5.74 -7.04 -17.88
CA ASP A 154 -6.10 -7.69 -19.14
C ASP A 154 -7.45 -8.40 -18.95
N LEU A 155 -8.53 -7.78 -19.43
CA LEU A 155 -9.86 -8.39 -19.45
C LEU A 155 -9.98 -9.32 -20.64
N ILE A 156 -10.17 -10.62 -20.42
CA ILE A 156 -10.35 -11.62 -21.47
C ILE A 156 -11.84 -11.93 -21.60
N VAL A 157 -12.42 -11.56 -22.74
CA VAL A 157 -13.86 -11.70 -23.05
C VAL A 157 -14.07 -12.59 -24.27
N ASP A 158 -15.13 -13.40 -24.27
CA ASP A 158 -15.54 -14.15 -25.47
C ASP A 158 -16.64 -13.38 -26.21
N VAL A 159 -16.28 -12.73 -27.32
CA VAL A 159 -17.22 -11.86 -28.05
C VAL A 159 -17.71 -12.62 -29.28
N PRO A 160 -19.01 -12.87 -29.45
CA PRO A 160 -19.53 -13.52 -30.64
C PRO A 160 -19.06 -12.84 -31.94
N VAL A 161 -18.86 -13.64 -32.99
CA VAL A 161 -18.15 -13.30 -34.24
C VAL A 161 -16.63 -13.11 -34.06
N PHE A 162 -16.17 -12.29 -33.11
CA PHE A 162 -14.74 -12.00 -32.91
C PHE A 162 -13.95 -13.07 -32.13
N GLY A 163 -14.64 -13.93 -31.37
CA GLY A 163 -14.06 -14.90 -30.44
C GLY A 163 -13.44 -14.29 -29.18
N ARG A 164 -12.54 -15.05 -28.55
CA ARG A 164 -11.79 -14.61 -27.37
C ARG A 164 -10.85 -13.45 -27.72
N ILE A 165 -11.11 -12.27 -27.16
CA ILE A 165 -10.23 -11.09 -27.26
C ILE A 165 -9.80 -10.61 -25.87
N THR A 166 -8.67 -9.90 -25.84
CA THR A 166 -8.16 -9.25 -24.62
C THR A 166 -8.31 -7.73 -24.74
N ILE A 167 -8.85 -7.09 -23.70
CA ILE A 167 -8.89 -5.63 -23.54
C ILE A 167 -7.86 -5.24 -22.48
N PRO A 168 -6.66 -4.77 -22.88
CA PRO A 168 -5.65 -4.28 -21.95
C PRO A 168 -6.02 -2.88 -21.44
N LEU A 169 -5.82 -2.66 -20.15
CA LEU A 169 -6.05 -1.39 -19.45
C LEU A 169 -4.82 -1.06 -18.60
N GLU A 170 -4.33 0.18 -18.67
CA GLU A 170 -3.28 0.67 -17.77
C GLU A 170 -3.79 1.88 -16.95
N LYS A 171 -3.46 1.93 -15.66
CA LYS A 171 -3.67 3.11 -14.80
C LYS A 171 -2.48 3.32 -13.89
N THR A 172 -1.91 4.52 -13.90
CA THR A 172 -0.87 4.94 -12.96
C THR A 172 -1.47 5.63 -11.72
N GLY A 173 -0.74 5.59 -10.62
CA GLY A 173 -1.07 6.30 -9.38
C GLY A 173 0.07 6.24 -8.37
N GLU A 174 -0.21 6.60 -7.13
CA GLU A 174 0.74 6.60 -6.02
C GLU A 174 0.18 5.79 -4.84
N ILE A 175 1.05 5.05 -4.14
CA ILE A 175 0.69 4.29 -2.94
C ILE A 175 1.73 4.51 -1.84
N PRO A 176 1.31 4.87 -0.61
CA PRO A 176 2.21 4.94 0.53
C PRO A 176 2.61 3.55 1.01
N ILE A 177 3.73 3.49 1.72
CA ILE A 177 4.12 2.33 2.55
C ILE A 177 4.21 2.85 3.98
N PRO A 178 3.11 2.85 4.75
CA PRO A 178 3.06 3.55 6.03
C PRO A 178 4.10 3.05 7.04
N TYR A 179 4.74 3.99 7.73
CA TYR A 179 5.62 3.75 8.86
C TYR A 179 5.02 4.38 10.14
N LYS A 180 5.21 3.71 11.28
CA LYS A 180 4.78 4.24 12.58
C LYS A 180 5.54 5.51 12.93
N PRO A 181 4.92 6.58 13.46
CA PRO A 181 5.71 7.66 14.05
C PRO A 181 6.59 7.14 15.19
N ASP A 182 7.81 7.69 15.28
CA ASP A 182 8.69 7.43 16.40
C ASP A 182 8.37 8.41 17.53
N ILE A 183 8.36 7.93 18.77
CA ILE A 183 7.93 8.68 19.96
C ILE A 183 9.03 8.72 21.02
N ASP A 184 9.20 9.87 21.67
CA ASP A 184 10.17 10.08 22.75
C ASP A 184 9.62 11.01 23.85
N LEU A 185 10.16 10.93 25.06
CA LEU A 185 9.80 11.79 26.20
C LEU A 185 10.90 12.84 26.42
N GLU A 186 10.75 14.00 25.77
CA GLU A 186 11.75 15.06 25.75
C GLU A 186 12.01 15.65 27.15
N LYS A 187 10.92 15.92 27.90
CA LYS A 187 10.98 16.43 29.26
C LYS A 187 9.74 16.07 30.07
N ILE A 188 9.91 16.05 31.39
CA ILE A 188 8.84 16.06 32.38
C ILE A 188 8.83 17.45 33.02
N HIS A 189 7.67 18.09 33.12
CA HIS A 189 7.46 19.34 33.84
C HIS A 189 6.49 19.09 34.99
N PHE A 190 6.88 19.41 36.22
CA PHE A 190 5.99 19.31 37.38
C PHE A 190 5.22 20.61 37.56
N GLU A 191 3.89 20.52 37.56
CA GLU A 191 2.99 21.67 37.82
C GLU A 191 2.68 21.80 39.31
N ARG A 192 2.51 20.66 40.00
CA ARG A 192 2.27 20.60 41.45
C ARG A 192 2.93 19.35 42.01
N PHE A 193 3.62 19.49 43.14
CA PHE A 193 4.28 18.40 43.83
C PHE A 193 3.84 18.35 45.30
N SER A 194 3.27 17.23 45.74
CA SER A 194 2.92 17.01 47.16
C SER A 194 2.94 15.51 47.49
N PHE A 195 3.19 15.14 48.75
CA PHE A 195 3.29 13.74 49.16
C PHE A 195 2.04 12.90 48.91
N GLU A 196 0.86 13.54 48.84
CA GLU A 196 -0.41 12.88 48.51
C GLU A 196 -0.61 12.79 46.99
N GLU A 197 -0.40 13.89 46.26
CA GLU A 197 -0.71 13.99 44.83
C GLU A 197 0.30 14.90 44.11
N THR A 198 0.82 14.43 42.98
CA THR A 198 1.73 15.14 42.10
C THR A 198 1.16 15.17 40.67
N VAL A 199 1.16 16.36 40.06
CA VAL A 199 0.69 16.63 38.70
C VAL A 199 1.88 17.01 37.84
N ALA A 200 2.01 16.36 36.69
CA ALA A 200 3.10 16.62 35.75
C ALA A 200 2.63 16.59 34.30
N VAL A 201 3.23 17.43 33.47
CA VAL A 201 3.05 17.45 32.01
C VAL A 201 4.28 16.84 31.36
N LEU A 202 4.06 15.79 30.58
CA LEU A 202 5.05 15.09 29.79
C LEU A 202 5.09 15.73 28.39
N LYS A 203 6.22 16.33 27.99
CA LYS A 203 6.41 16.72 26.59
C LYS A 203 6.86 15.50 25.81
N LEU A 204 5.92 14.91 25.09
CA LEU A 204 6.18 13.87 24.10
C LEU A 204 6.62 14.52 22.79
N LYS A 205 7.74 14.05 22.25
CA LYS A 205 8.17 14.31 20.87
C LYS A 205 7.58 13.20 19.99
N LEU A 206 6.87 13.57 18.94
CA LEU A 206 6.50 12.69 17.83
C LEU A 206 7.31 13.06 16.59
N GLU A 207 7.84 12.07 15.90
CA GLU A 207 8.61 12.21 14.67
C GLU A 207 7.94 11.41 13.55
N ASN A 208 7.36 12.12 12.58
CA ASN A 208 6.69 11.52 11.43
C ASN A 208 7.72 11.29 10.32
N LYS A 209 8.12 10.03 10.09
CA LYS A 209 9.05 9.64 9.01
C LYS A 209 8.34 9.21 7.72
N ASN A 210 7.08 9.59 7.55
CA ASN A 210 6.35 9.38 6.30
C ASN A 210 6.55 10.59 5.37
N ASP A 211 6.56 10.34 4.06
CA ASP A 211 6.57 11.38 3.02
C ASP A 211 5.19 12.04 2.81
N PHE A 212 4.22 11.71 3.67
CA PHE A 212 2.89 12.31 3.76
C PHE A 212 2.60 12.83 5.18
N ASP A 213 1.74 13.85 5.24
CA ASP A 213 1.27 14.43 6.49
C ASP A 213 0.34 13.47 7.23
N LEU A 214 0.37 13.49 8.57
CA LEU A 214 -0.57 12.77 9.44
C LEU A 214 -1.40 13.80 10.23
N GLY A 215 -2.72 13.82 10.03
CA GLY A 215 -3.64 14.57 10.86
C GLY A 215 -3.98 13.77 12.11
N LEU A 216 -3.29 14.02 13.23
CA LEU A 216 -3.60 13.38 14.50
C LEU A 216 -4.97 13.82 15.01
N ASN A 217 -5.76 12.84 15.45
CA ASN A 217 -7.06 13.03 16.08
C ASN A 217 -7.01 12.67 17.57
N SER A 218 -6.56 11.46 17.93
CA SER A 218 -6.37 11.05 19.34
C SER A 218 -5.12 10.20 19.58
N VAL A 219 -4.65 10.18 20.83
CA VAL A 219 -3.52 9.36 21.31
C VAL A 219 -4.01 8.45 22.44
N ASP A 220 -4.06 7.15 22.16
CA ASP A 220 -4.22 6.04 23.11
C ASP A 220 -2.82 5.63 23.57
N TYR A 221 -2.52 5.68 24.87
CA TYR A 221 -1.21 5.33 25.42
C TYR A 221 -1.32 4.61 26.77
N ASP A 222 -0.28 3.83 27.10
CA ASP A 222 0.06 3.25 28.40
C ASP A 222 1.52 3.60 28.70
N LEU A 223 1.79 4.15 29.89
CA LEU A 223 3.10 4.66 30.29
C LEU A 223 3.62 3.94 31.55
N THR A 224 4.89 3.54 31.50
CA THR A 224 5.65 3.06 32.66
C THR A 224 6.87 3.93 32.86
N LEU A 225 7.11 4.40 34.09
CA LEU A 225 8.16 5.36 34.45
C LEU A 225 8.94 4.84 35.68
N SER A 226 10.20 4.47 35.48
CA SER A 226 11.04 3.71 36.43
C SER A 226 10.30 2.50 37.04
N ASP A 227 9.82 1.63 36.16
CA ASP A 227 9.10 0.38 36.46
C ASP A 227 7.74 0.54 37.18
N VAL A 228 7.32 1.77 37.50
CA VAL A 228 5.97 2.10 37.98
C VAL A 228 5.05 2.28 36.77
N ASN A 229 3.93 1.55 36.70
CA ASN A 229 2.90 1.84 35.71
C ASN A 229 2.11 3.09 36.12
N ILE A 230 1.99 4.05 35.21
CA ILE A 230 1.38 5.38 35.44
C ILE A 230 -0.09 5.41 35.01
N GLY A 231 -0.58 4.27 34.50
CA GLY A 231 -1.84 4.16 33.80
C GLY A 231 -1.70 4.55 32.32
N GLY A 232 -2.82 4.39 31.63
CA GLY A 232 -3.02 4.80 30.26
C GLY A 232 -4.33 5.58 30.09
N ALA A 233 -4.40 6.42 29.06
CA ALA A 233 -5.59 7.18 28.73
C ALA A 233 -5.68 7.41 27.21
N GLU A 234 -6.87 7.76 26.73
CA GLU A 234 -7.03 8.34 25.39
C GLU A 234 -7.11 9.87 25.52
N LEU A 235 -6.20 10.55 24.83
CA LEU A 235 -6.15 12.01 24.73
C LEU A 235 -6.60 12.46 23.34
N GLU A 236 -7.80 13.03 23.26
CA GLU A 236 -8.27 13.77 22.08
C GLU A 236 -7.35 14.98 21.82
N LYS A 237 -6.69 14.98 20.67
CA LYS A 237 -5.67 15.97 20.31
C LYS A 237 -5.56 16.14 18.79
N SER A 238 -6.35 17.07 18.26
CA SER A 238 -6.16 17.55 16.89
C SER A 238 -4.80 18.21 16.73
N ALA A 239 -3.92 17.66 15.89
CA ALA A 239 -2.62 18.22 15.54
C ALA A 239 -2.14 17.73 14.16
N LYS A 240 -1.53 18.61 13.35
CA LYS A 240 -0.92 18.20 12.09
C LYS A 240 0.56 17.83 12.32
N LEU A 241 0.90 16.57 12.09
CA LEU A 241 2.28 16.09 11.98
C LEU A 241 2.69 16.18 10.51
N GLU A 242 3.55 17.14 10.18
CA GLU A 242 4.01 17.31 8.80
C GLU A 242 4.90 16.14 8.36
N LYS A 243 4.96 15.89 7.04
CA LYS A 243 5.84 14.88 6.45
C LYS A 243 7.32 15.13 6.80
N ASN A 244 8.04 14.08 7.18
CA ASN A 244 9.41 14.15 7.72
C ASN A 244 9.58 15.15 8.89
N GLY A 245 8.48 15.49 9.58
CA GLY A 245 8.40 16.55 10.58
C GLY A 245 8.44 16.05 12.03
N ILE A 246 8.67 16.98 12.94
CA ILE A 246 8.62 16.77 14.39
C ILE A 246 7.47 17.59 14.97
N SER A 247 6.69 16.99 15.85
CA SER A 247 5.63 17.67 16.61
C SER A 247 5.74 17.34 18.10
N TYR A 248 5.15 18.17 18.94
CA TYR A 248 5.18 17.97 20.39
C TYR A 248 3.75 17.89 20.94
N ILE A 249 3.53 16.91 21.83
CA ILE A 249 2.29 16.77 22.59
C ILE A 249 2.63 16.92 24.06
N ASP A 250 1.94 17.84 24.71
CA ASP A 250 1.97 18.00 26.16
C ASP A 250 0.87 17.12 26.76
N LEU A 251 1.27 16.06 27.48
CA LEU A 251 0.42 15.03 28.04
C LEU A 251 0.37 15.16 29.58
N PRO A 252 -0.76 15.54 30.20
CA PRO A 252 -0.89 15.60 31.65
C PRO A 252 -1.00 14.20 32.27
N ILE A 253 -0.28 13.97 33.37
CA ILE A 253 -0.39 12.80 34.25
C ILE A 253 -0.58 13.26 35.70
N THR A 254 -1.18 12.41 36.53
CA THR A 254 -1.34 12.64 37.97
C THR A 254 -1.10 11.34 38.72
N PHE A 255 -0.30 11.37 39.78
CA PHE A 255 0.13 10.18 40.52
C PHE A 255 0.44 10.51 42.00
N MET A 256 0.46 9.50 42.87
CA MET A 256 0.87 9.67 44.27
C MET A 256 2.36 9.36 44.44
N PRO A 257 3.21 10.27 44.96
CA PRO A 257 4.64 10.03 45.17
C PRO A 257 5.03 8.76 45.92
N LYS A 258 4.18 8.31 46.85
CA LYS A 258 4.38 7.07 47.62
C LYS A 258 4.57 5.84 46.73
N ASP A 259 3.91 5.81 45.57
CA ASP A 259 3.85 4.64 44.67
C ASP A 259 5.14 4.49 43.84
N PHE A 260 5.98 5.54 43.80
CA PHE A 260 7.26 5.56 43.10
C PHE A 260 8.48 5.25 43.98
N GLY A 261 8.34 5.29 45.31
CA GLY A 261 9.45 5.04 46.24
C GLY A 261 10.72 5.85 45.91
N SER A 262 11.84 5.15 45.65
CA SER A 262 13.14 5.76 45.31
C SER A 262 13.19 6.43 43.94
N ALA A 263 12.41 5.94 42.96
CA ALA A 263 12.51 6.39 41.57
C ALA A 263 12.22 7.89 41.39
N LEU A 264 11.21 8.39 42.10
CA LEU A 264 10.85 9.81 42.09
C LEU A 264 11.97 10.68 42.69
N TRP A 265 12.65 10.20 43.73
CA TRP A 265 13.78 10.92 44.32
C TRP A 265 14.98 11.01 43.36
N ASP A 266 15.26 9.95 42.59
CA ASP A 266 16.33 9.98 41.59
C ASP A 266 15.96 10.80 40.35
N MET A 267 14.67 10.87 40.00
CA MET A 267 14.12 11.81 39.03
C MET A 267 14.34 13.26 39.48
N ILE A 268 13.93 13.62 40.71
CA ILE A 268 14.09 14.96 41.31
C ILE A 268 15.58 15.36 41.41
N ARG A 269 16.46 14.42 41.75
CA ARG A 269 17.93 14.61 41.77
C ARG A 269 18.57 14.74 40.38
N GLY A 270 17.80 14.70 39.30
CA GLY A 270 18.30 14.86 37.93
C GLY A 270 19.12 13.70 37.39
N ARG A 271 19.20 12.57 38.11
CA ARG A 271 19.94 11.36 37.68
C ARG A 271 19.35 10.76 36.41
N GLY A 272 18.06 11.02 36.19
CA GLY A 272 17.27 10.54 35.07
C GLY A 272 16.38 9.38 35.48
N THR A 273 15.38 9.10 34.66
CA THR A 273 14.40 8.03 34.84
C THR A 273 14.30 7.23 33.55
N GLY A 274 14.32 5.91 33.68
CA GLY A 274 13.94 5.02 32.59
C GLY A 274 12.44 5.13 32.35
N TYR A 275 12.00 4.99 31.10
CA TYR A 275 10.57 4.95 30.77
C TYR A 275 10.32 3.99 29.60
N SER A 276 9.12 3.42 29.56
CA SER A 276 8.60 2.69 28.42
C SER A 276 7.15 3.12 28.18
N MET A 277 6.77 3.25 26.92
CA MET A 277 5.46 3.71 26.50
C MET A 277 4.99 2.91 25.29
N LYS A 278 3.73 2.49 25.29
CA LYS A 278 3.07 1.75 24.21
C LYS A 278 1.70 2.36 23.97
N GLY A 279 1.13 2.16 22.79
CA GLY A 279 -0.17 2.71 22.48
C GLY A 279 -0.43 2.79 20.98
N HIS A 280 -1.38 3.63 20.61
CA HIS A 280 -1.75 3.91 19.23
C HIS A 280 -2.13 5.37 19.05
N ILE A 281 -1.84 5.90 17.87
CA ILE A 281 -2.41 7.17 17.41
C ILE A 281 -3.49 6.89 16.37
N ASN A 282 -4.61 7.61 16.46
CA ASN A 282 -5.61 7.66 15.40
C ASN A 282 -5.30 8.88 14.53
N VAL A 283 -5.02 8.65 13.25
CA VAL A 283 -4.60 9.69 12.29
C VAL A 283 -5.43 9.64 11.01
N ASP A 284 -5.81 10.79 10.50
CA ASP A 284 -6.23 10.96 9.10
C ASP A 284 -5.00 11.12 8.19
N THR A 285 -5.08 10.56 6.99
CA THR A 285 -4.04 10.66 5.97
C THR A 285 -4.67 10.93 4.60
N PRO A 286 -3.91 11.38 3.58
CA PRO A 286 -4.40 11.51 2.21
C PRO A 286 -4.97 10.22 1.59
N PHE A 287 -4.70 9.06 2.22
CA PHE A 287 -5.09 7.72 1.76
C PHE A 287 -6.17 7.08 2.65
N GLY A 288 -6.78 7.86 3.56
CA GLY A 288 -7.78 7.42 4.52
C GLY A 288 -7.28 7.40 5.98
N PRO A 289 -8.19 7.15 6.95
CA PRO A 289 -7.84 7.07 8.37
C PRO A 289 -7.03 5.80 8.69
N MET A 290 -6.09 5.92 9.64
CA MET A 290 -5.26 4.82 10.13
C MET A 290 -5.16 4.85 11.67
N LYS A 291 -5.22 3.68 12.32
CA LYS A 291 -4.77 3.50 13.71
C LYS A 291 -3.34 2.96 13.70
N LEU A 292 -2.35 3.80 14.01
CA LEU A 292 -0.93 3.46 13.93
C LEU A 292 -0.36 3.17 15.33
N PRO A 293 0.26 2.01 15.59
CA PRO A 293 0.88 1.71 16.88
C PRO A 293 2.11 2.58 17.13
N ILE A 294 2.21 3.13 18.35
CA ILE A 294 3.37 3.84 18.87
C ILE A 294 4.03 3.00 19.98
N SER A 295 5.35 3.02 20.02
CA SER A 295 6.12 2.28 21.03
C SER A 295 7.52 2.84 21.22
N LYS A 296 7.95 2.84 22.48
CA LYS A 296 9.30 3.17 22.95
C LYS A 296 9.58 2.34 24.20
N GLU A 297 10.66 1.58 24.20
CA GLU A 297 11.09 0.77 25.34
C GLU A 297 12.48 1.23 25.79
N GLY A 298 12.74 1.21 27.10
CA GLY A 298 14.05 1.56 27.66
C GLY A 298 14.53 2.99 27.35
N GLY A 299 13.61 3.93 27.11
CA GLY A 299 13.96 5.34 26.94
C GLY A 299 14.46 5.96 28.25
N THR A 300 15.29 7.00 28.16
CA THR A 300 15.78 7.72 29.35
C THR A 300 15.47 9.21 29.22
N THR A 301 14.80 9.79 30.21
CA THR A 301 14.57 11.25 30.28
C THR A 301 15.18 11.84 31.56
N ARG A 302 15.37 13.15 31.59
CA ARG A 302 15.92 13.90 32.74
C ARG A 302 15.08 15.14 33.01
N LEU A 303 14.93 15.50 34.28
CA LEU A 303 14.40 16.82 34.62
C LEU A 303 15.43 17.89 34.24
N LYS A 304 15.03 18.84 33.41
CA LYS A 304 15.70 20.13 33.30
C LYS A 304 15.08 21.03 34.37
N LYS A 305 15.86 21.41 35.40
CA LYS A 305 15.49 22.54 36.27
C LYS A 305 15.38 23.80 35.39
N ASN A 306 14.34 24.61 35.59
CA ASN A 306 14.35 25.98 35.09
C ASN A 306 15.44 26.77 35.85
N LYS A 307 16.02 27.79 35.21
CA LYS A 307 17.05 28.66 35.82
C LYS A 307 16.47 29.83 36.63
N GLU A 308 15.16 29.88 36.82
CA GLU A 308 14.45 31.06 37.35
C GLU A 308 13.86 30.85 38.76
N ASP A 309 13.80 29.60 39.25
CA ASP A 309 13.55 29.30 40.66
C ASP A 309 14.89 29.34 41.40
N GLY A 310 15.15 30.47 42.07
CA GLY A 310 16.48 30.86 42.54
C GLY A 310 16.90 30.31 43.91
N GLY A 311 18.09 30.77 44.32
CA GLY A 311 18.78 30.41 45.55
C GLY A 311 20.28 30.49 45.32
N ASP A 312 20.93 31.50 45.90
CA ASP A 312 22.38 31.60 45.94
C ASP A 312 22.95 30.53 46.88
N ASP A 313 24.01 29.86 46.45
CA ASP A 313 25.01 29.21 47.31
C ASP A 313 26.35 29.43 46.56
N ASP A 314 27.25 30.19 47.18
CA ASP A 314 28.59 30.51 46.69
C ASP A 314 29.57 29.32 46.86
N GLU A 315 30.83 29.49 46.42
CA GLU A 315 32.09 28.92 46.95
C GLU A 315 32.10 27.41 47.35
N ASP A 316 32.91 26.52 46.75
CA ASP A 316 34.39 26.54 46.78
C ASP A 316 35.05 25.47 45.86
N GLU A 317 36.37 25.61 45.65
CA GLU A 317 37.45 24.60 45.36
C GLU A 317 37.18 23.42 44.37
N ASP A 318 38.03 23.11 43.36
CA ASP A 318 39.41 23.53 43.00
C ASP A 318 39.60 23.40 41.45
#